data_AF-B5ETW1-F1
#
_entry.id   AF-B5ETW1-F1
#
_cell.length_a   1.000
_cell.length_b   1.000
_cell.length_c   1.000
_cell.angle_alpha   90.00
_cell.angle_beta   90.00
_cell.angle_gamma   90.00
#
_symmetry.space_group_name_H-M   'P 1'
#
loop_
_entity.id
_entity.type
_entity.pdbx_description
1 polymer ?
#
loop_
_entity_poly.entity_id
_entity_poly.type
_entity_poly.pdbx_seq_one_letter_code
_entity_poly.pdbx_strand_id
1 'polypeptide(L)'
;MKWIENASLRQRLSLPIIIFALSLFVMFHGYNYVSTYKTEKDNLINRIKILSIGVSLNLKPALILDDKATANKILDTFSADEAILQAVVIDNDGQIFIEYKKTTQLSHAPNAELKQQMLIDGYP
;
A
#
# COMPACT_ATOMS: atom_id res chain seq x y z
N MET A 1 44.51 -13.29 16.11
CA MET A 1 43.72 -14.17 15.21
C MET A 1 44.19 -15.64 15.29
N LYS A 2 44.28 -16.24 16.49
CA LYS A 2 44.77 -17.63 16.65
C LYS A 2 43.84 -18.71 16.08
N TRP A 3 42.58 -18.35 15.79
CA TRP A 3 41.57 -19.28 15.23
C TRP A 3 41.75 -19.53 13.73
N ILE A 4 42.35 -18.60 12.99
CA ILE A 4 42.60 -18.75 11.54
C ILE A 4 43.88 -19.57 11.31
N GLU A 5 44.80 -19.58 12.28
CA GLU A 5 46.09 -20.30 12.19
C GLU A 5 45.95 -21.81 12.32
N ASN A 6 44.92 -22.29 13.04
CA ASN A 6 44.64 -23.72 13.23
C ASN A 6 43.65 -24.30 12.19
N ALA A 7 43.18 -23.48 11.24
CA ALA A 7 42.24 -23.90 10.22
C ALA A 7 42.96 -24.63 9.07
N SER A 8 42.35 -25.70 8.55
CA SER A 8 42.91 -26.43 7.41
C SER A 8 43.12 -25.52 6.19
N LEU A 9 44.09 -25.85 5.32
CA LEU A 9 44.40 -25.05 4.13
C LEU A 9 43.15 -24.80 3.26
N ARG A 10 42.25 -25.79 3.18
CA ARG A 10 40.95 -25.69 2.49
C ARG A 10 40.06 -24.61 3.11
N GLN A 11 39.95 -24.54 4.44
CA GLN A 11 39.15 -23.53 5.14
C GLN A 11 39.73 -22.13 5.02
N ARG A 12 41.06 -21.99 5.06
CA ARG A 12 41.73 -20.69 4.89
C ARG A 12 41.47 -20.09 3.50
N LEU A 13 41.32 -20.92 2.47
CA LEU A 13 40.95 -20.50 1.12
C LEU A 13 39.44 -20.32 0.92
N SER A 14 38.60 -21.17 1.51
CA SER A 14 37.15 -21.12 1.29
C SER A 14 36.44 -20.04 2.10
N LEU A 15 36.89 -19.75 3.33
CA LEU A 15 36.20 -18.82 4.23
C LEU A 15 36.07 -17.40 3.65
N PRO A 16 37.11 -16.78 3.07
CA PRO A 16 36.99 -15.45 2.47
C PRO A 16 36.02 -15.43 1.29
N ILE A 17 36.00 -16.50 0.47
CA ILE A 17 35.10 -16.64 -0.68
C ILE A 17 33.65 -16.73 -0.20
N ILE A 18 33.39 -17.53 0.84
CA ILE A 18 32.06 -17.67 1.43
C ILE A 18 31.59 -16.34 2.02
N ILE A 19 32.44 -15.62 2.76
CA ILE A 19 32.12 -14.30 3.32
C ILE A 19 31.82 -13.30 2.21
N PHE A 20 32.63 -13.28 1.15
CA PHE A 20 32.43 -12.41 0.01
C PHE A 20 31.09 -12.71 -0.70
N ALA A 21 30.80 -13.99 -0.94
CA ALA A 21 29.53 -14.42 -1.54
C ALA A 21 28.33 -14.06 -0.66
N LEU A 22 28.42 -14.25 0.66
CA LEU A 22 27.40 -13.82 1.63
C LEU A 22 27.18 -12.30 1.60
N SER A 23 28.27 -11.52 1.54
CA SER A 23 28.19 -10.07 1.45
C SER A 23 27.46 -9.62 0.18
N LEU A 24 27.80 -10.21 -0.96
CA LEU A 24 27.11 -9.93 -2.22
C LEU A 24 25.64 -10.34 -2.14
N PHE A 25 25.36 -11.53 -1.61
CA PHE A 25 23.98 -12.01 -1.43
C PHE A 25 23.14 -11.03 -0.61
N VAL A 26 23.65 -10.57 0.53
CA VAL A 26 22.95 -9.60 1.39
C VAL A 26 22.75 -8.26 0.68
N MET A 27 23.77 -7.76 -0.03
CA MET A 27 23.65 -6.51 -0.80
C MET A 27 22.60 -6.60 -1.90
N PHE A 28 22.65 -7.64 -2.73
CA PHE A 28 21.70 -7.82 -3.82
C PHE A 28 20.28 -8.06 -3.31
N HIS A 29 20.10 -8.89 -2.28
CA HIS A 29 18.76 -9.08 -1.71
C HIS A 29 18.22 -7.82 -1.05
N GLY A 30 19.06 -7.06 -0.34
CA GLY A 30 18.67 -5.79 0.25
C GLY A 30 18.20 -4.79 -0.81
N TYR A 31 18.97 -4.64 -1.89
CA TYR A 31 18.60 -3.77 -3.02
C TYR A 31 17.29 -4.23 -3.68
N ASN A 32 17.18 -5.53 -4.01
CA ASN A 32 15.98 -6.08 -4.63
C ASN A 32 14.76 -5.93 -3.75
N TYR A 33 14.89 -6.14 -2.43
CA TYR A 33 13.80 -5.95 -1.49
C TYR A 33 13.28 -4.51 -1.50
N VAL A 34 14.18 -3.54 -1.38
CA VAL A 34 13.80 -2.11 -1.39
C VAL A 34 13.17 -1.72 -2.72
N SER A 35 13.74 -2.16 -3.84
CA SER A 35 13.20 -1.86 -5.17
C SER A 35 11.82 -2.49 -5.37
N THR A 36 11.65 -3.76 -5.01
CA THR A 36 10.38 -4.48 -5.13
C THR A 36 9.32 -3.82 -4.26
N TYR A 37 9.65 -3.50 -3.01
CA TYR A 37 8.73 -2.83 -2.10
C TYR A 37 8.24 -1.50 -2.67
N LYS A 38 9.15 -0.69 -3.22
CA LYS A 38 8.79 0.59 -3.84
C LYS A 38 7.85 0.39 -5.04
N THR A 39 8.20 -0.54 -5.94
CA THR A 39 7.40 -0.85 -7.12
C THR A 39 6.00 -1.36 -6.74
N GLU A 40 5.90 -2.28 -5.78
CA GLU A 40 4.59 -2.80 -5.34
C GLU A 40 3.74 -1.72 -4.66
N LYS A 41 4.36 -0.83 -3.87
CA LYS A 41 3.67 0.32 -3.30
C LYS A 41 3.12 1.24 -4.39
N ASP A 42 3.94 1.60 -5.38
CA ASP A 42 3.53 2.50 -6.46
C ASP A 42 2.42 1.86 -7.32
N ASN A 43 2.51 0.56 -7.59
CA ASN A 43 1.47 -0.20 -8.29
C ASN A 43 0.15 -0.22 -7.52
N LEU A 44 0.19 -0.44 -6.19
CA LEU A 44 -0.99 -0.40 -5.33
C LEU A 44 -1.66 0.98 -5.37
N ILE A 45 -0.88 2.06 -5.22
CA ILE A 45 -1.40 3.43 -5.25
C ILE A 45 -2.03 3.74 -6.61
N ASN A 46 -1.35 3.41 -7.71
CA ASN A 46 -1.88 3.67 -9.05
C ASN A 46 -3.17 2.90 -9.33
N ARG A 47 -3.24 1.63 -8.91
CA ARG A 47 -4.44 0.81 -9.06
C ARG A 47 -5.62 1.39 -8.29
N ILE A 48 -5.40 1.77 -7.03
CA ILE A 48 -6.43 2.43 -6.20
C ILE A 48 -6.86 3.75 -6.85
N LYS A 49 -5.94 4.57 -7.34
CA LYS A 49 -6.27 5.84 -8.01
C LYS A 49 -7.18 5.64 -9.21
N ILE A 50 -6.83 4.70 -10.11
CA ILE A 50 -7.63 4.41 -11.30
C ILE A 50 -9.02 3.91 -10.91
N LEU A 51 -9.11 3.01 -9.92
CA LEU A 51 -10.38 2.49 -9.44
C LEU A 51 -11.24 3.59 -8.80
N SER A 52 -10.64 4.45 -7.96
CA SER A 52 -11.32 5.58 -7.33
C SER A 52 -11.85 6.58 -8.34
N ILE A 53 -11.12 6.87 -9.43
CA ILE A 53 -11.61 7.72 -10.52
C ILE A 53 -12.80 7.06 -11.22
N GLY A 54 -12.71 5.76 -11.54
CA GLY A 54 -13.80 5.02 -12.17
C GLY A 54 -15.06 5.01 -11.30
N VAL A 55 -14.91 4.77 -10.00
CA VAL A 55 -16.01 4.74 -9.04
C VAL A 55 -16.60 6.14 -8.82
N SER A 56 -15.77 7.18 -8.70
CA SER A 56 -16.24 8.55 -8.45
C SER A 56 -17.10 9.12 -9.58
N LEU A 57 -16.75 8.81 -10.83
CA LEU A 57 -17.55 9.18 -12.00
C LEU A 57 -18.96 8.57 -11.94
N ASN A 58 -19.05 7.32 -11.47
CA ASN A 58 -20.32 6.62 -11.32
C ASN A 58 -21.12 7.07 -10.09
N LEU A 59 -20.45 7.57 -9.05
CA LEU A 59 -21.11 8.09 -7.84
C LEU A 59 -21.78 9.44 -8.04
N LYS A 60 -21.31 10.27 -8.99
CA LYS A 60 -21.77 11.65 -9.16
C LYS A 60 -23.30 11.79 -9.31
N PRO A 61 -24.01 10.98 -10.13
CA PRO A 61 -25.46 11.05 -10.20
C PRO A 61 -26.14 10.68 -8.89
N ALA A 62 -25.66 9.64 -8.20
CA ALA A 62 -26.23 9.19 -6.92
C ALA A 62 -26.03 10.25 -5.82
N LEU A 63 -24.90 10.95 -5.82
CA LEU A 63 -24.63 12.08 -4.92
C LEU A 63 -25.58 13.26 -5.17
N ILE A 64 -25.78 13.65 -6.44
CA ILE A 64 -26.67 14.78 -6.80
C ILE A 64 -28.13 14.48 -6.43
N LEU A 65 -28.53 13.20 -6.51
CA LEU A 65 -29.90 12.75 -6.22
C LEU A 65 -30.11 12.29 -4.77
N ASP A 66 -29.09 12.38 -3.91
CA ASP A 66 -29.09 11.83 -2.54
C ASP A 66 -29.51 10.34 -2.48
N ASP A 67 -29.20 9.57 -3.53
CA ASP A 67 -29.51 8.15 -3.64
C ASP A 67 -28.41 7.29 -3.01
N LYS A 68 -28.48 7.18 -1.69
CA LYS A 68 -27.53 6.36 -0.90
C LYS A 68 -27.59 4.87 -1.25
N ALA A 69 -28.73 4.36 -1.71
CA ALA A 69 -28.85 2.94 -2.06
C ALA A 69 -28.05 2.61 -3.32
N THR A 70 -28.15 3.46 -4.34
CA THR A 70 -27.36 3.34 -5.56
C THR A 70 -25.88 3.63 -5.29
N ALA A 71 -25.56 4.65 -4.48
CA ALA A 71 -24.19 4.96 -4.09
C ALA A 71 -23.51 3.78 -3.37
N ASN A 72 -24.23 3.07 -2.48
CA ASN A 72 -23.72 1.89 -1.79
C ASN A 72 -23.33 0.79 -2.77
N LYS A 73 -24.22 0.46 -3.71
CA LYS A 73 -23.95 -0.56 -4.75
C LYS A 73 -22.75 -0.19 -5.62
N ILE A 74 -22.58 1.09 -5.92
CA ILE A 74 -21.42 1.58 -6.66
C ILE A 74 -20.15 1.41 -5.83
N LEU A 75 -20.20 1.75 -4.53
CA LEU A 75 -19.08 1.57 -3.60
C LEU A 75 -18.70 0.10 -3.38
N ASP A 76 -19.67 -0.82 -3.42
CA ASP A 76 -19.43 -2.26 -3.31
C ASP A 76 -18.53 -2.79 -4.43
N THR A 77 -18.36 -2.05 -5.53
CA THR A 77 -17.37 -2.38 -6.58
C THR A 77 -15.94 -2.48 -6.03
N PHE A 78 -15.63 -1.76 -4.93
CA PHE A 78 -14.33 -1.87 -4.25
C PHE A 78 -14.08 -3.25 -3.63
N SER A 79 -15.11 -4.08 -3.45
CA SER A 79 -14.96 -5.47 -2.99
C SER A 79 -14.21 -6.37 -3.97
N ALA A 80 -14.11 -5.97 -5.24
CA ALA A 80 -13.35 -6.69 -6.26
C ALA A 80 -11.82 -6.61 -6.05
N ASP A 81 -11.32 -5.60 -5.32
CA ASP A 81 -9.90 -5.47 -5.00
C ASP A 81 -9.63 -5.84 -3.55
N GLU A 82 -8.92 -6.95 -3.34
CA GLU A 82 -8.67 -7.45 -2.00
C GLU A 82 -7.82 -6.52 -1.13
N ALA A 83 -7.02 -5.65 -1.75
CA ALA A 83 -6.17 -4.71 -1.02
C ALA A 83 -6.95 -3.51 -0.47
N ILE A 84 -8.20 -3.30 -0.89
CA ILE A 84 -9.04 -2.19 -0.43
C ILE A 84 -9.80 -2.61 0.81
N LEU A 85 -9.42 -2.00 1.94
CA LEU A 85 -10.03 -2.26 3.23
C LEU A 85 -11.24 -1.37 3.50
N GLN A 86 -11.20 -0.13 3.00
CA GLN A 86 -12.20 0.89 3.25
C GLN A 86 -12.22 1.92 2.11
N ALA A 87 -13.40 2.44 1.78
CA ALA A 87 -13.58 3.62 0.95
C ALA A 87 -14.66 4.52 1.56
N VAL A 88 -14.43 5.83 1.61
CA VAL A 88 -15.36 6.79 2.21
C VAL A 88 -15.65 7.89 1.21
N VAL A 89 -16.92 8.21 1.04
CA VAL A 89 -17.38 9.38 0.30
C VAL A 89 -17.79 10.43 1.31
N ILE A 90 -17.20 11.60 1.19
CA ILE A 90 -17.46 12.74 2.05
C ILE A 90 -18.14 13.82 1.21
N ASP A 91 -19.20 14.43 1.76
CA ASP A 91 -19.87 15.55 1.11
C ASP A 91 -19.09 16.88 1.28
N ASN A 92 -19.60 17.96 0.71
CA ASN A 92 -18.96 19.28 0.78
C ASN A 92 -18.93 19.86 2.20
N ASP A 93 -19.79 19.36 3.10
CA ASP A 93 -19.85 19.78 4.50
C ASP A 93 -18.88 18.98 5.39
N GLY A 94 -18.12 18.06 4.79
CA GLY A 94 -17.17 17.21 5.50
C GLY A 94 -17.82 16.00 6.19
N GLN A 95 -19.09 15.74 5.92
CA GLN A 95 -19.84 14.62 6.52
C GLN A 95 -19.71 13.37 5.65
N ILE A 96 -19.72 12.20 6.31
CA ILE A 96 -19.68 10.92 5.60
C ILE A 96 -21.03 10.72 4.92
N PHE A 97 -21.02 10.75 3.59
CA PHE A 97 -22.17 10.41 2.77
C PHE A 97 -22.38 8.90 2.75
N ILE A 98 -21.30 8.15 2.47
CA ILE A 98 -21.32 6.70 2.40
C ILE A 98 -19.94 6.05 2.62
N GLU A 99 -19.93 4.79 3.05
CA GLU A 99 -18.70 4.08 3.39
C GLU A 99 -18.80 2.58 3.01
N TYR A 100 -17.74 2.10 2.36
CA TYR A 100 -17.48 0.69 2.10
C TYR A 100 -16.41 0.22 3.09
N LYS A 101 -16.61 -0.98 3.66
CA LYS A 101 -15.66 -1.66 4.55
C LYS A 101 -15.64 -3.15 4.25
N LYS A 102 -14.45 -3.71 4.05
CA LYS A 102 -14.27 -5.14 3.73
C LYS A 102 -14.56 -6.07 4.92
N THR A 103 -14.30 -5.60 6.15
CA THR A 103 -14.55 -6.34 7.41
C THR A 103 -15.15 -5.40 8.45
N THR A 104 -15.96 -5.92 9.38
CA THR A 104 -16.57 -5.21 10.52
C THR A 104 -15.58 -4.76 11.61
N GLN A 105 -14.27 -4.94 11.43
CA GLN A 105 -13.25 -4.50 12.38
C GLN A 105 -12.90 -3.03 12.19
N LEU A 106 -12.86 -2.31 13.31
CA LEU A 106 -12.64 -0.87 13.46
C LEU A 106 -11.65 -0.29 12.43
N SER A 107 -12.18 0.46 11.47
CA SER A 107 -11.38 1.44 10.74
C SER A 107 -10.84 2.48 11.71
N HIS A 108 -9.53 2.61 11.74
CA HIS A 108 -8.94 3.86 12.17
C HIS A 108 -9.32 4.92 11.12
N ALA A 109 -9.86 6.05 11.56
CA ALA A 109 -10.01 7.22 10.70
C ALA A 109 -8.67 7.52 10.00
N PRO A 110 -8.68 8.20 8.83
CA PRO A 110 -7.43 8.69 8.22
C PRO A 110 -6.56 9.32 9.29
N ASN A 111 -5.28 8.91 9.37
CA ASN A 111 -4.37 9.49 10.35
C ASN A 111 -4.35 11.03 10.18
N ALA A 112 -4.06 11.76 11.25
CA ALA A 112 -4.16 13.23 11.24
C ALA A 112 -3.35 13.87 10.09
N GLU A 113 -2.25 13.22 9.69
CA GLU A 113 -1.42 13.59 8.55
C GLU A 113 -2.17 13.50 7.22
N LEU A 114 -2.87 12.39 6.93
CA LEU A 114 -3.64 12.23 5.70
C LEU A 114 -4.75 13.29 5.61
N LYS A 115 -5.44 13.58 6.72
CA LYS A 115 -6.45 14.65 6.78
C LYS A 115 -5.85 16.01 6.45
N GLN A 116 -4.65 16.30 6.97
CA GLN A 116 -3.97 17.57 6.72
C GLN A 116 -3.46 17.67 5.27
N GLN A 117 -2.97 16.56 4.72
CA GLN A 117 -2.55 16.45 3.33
C GLN A 117 -3.73 16.68 2.37
N MET A 118 -4.90 16.11 2.65
CA MET A 118 -6.13 16.29 1.86
C MET A 118 -6.65 17.74 1.87
N LEU A 119 -6.36 18.52 2.91
CA LEU A 119 -6.67 19.95 2.99
C LEU A 119 -5.70 20.82 2.18
N ILE A 120 -4.45 20.37 2.02
CA ILE A 120 -3.39 21.13 1.35
C ILE A 120 -3.35 20.83 -0.15
N ASP A 121 -3.36 19.54 -0.50
CA ASP A 121 -3.18 19.09 -1.89
C ASP A 121 -4.52 18.96 -2.65
N GLY A 122 -5.65 19.15 -1.93
CA GLY A 122 -6.98 18.79 -2.41
C GLY A 122 -7.19 17.27 -2.39
N TYR A 123 -8.42 16.83 -2.71
CA TYR A 123 -8.63 15.42 -3.01
C TYR A 123 -7.91 15.06 -4.31
N PRO A 124 -7.03 14.02 -4.34
CA PRO A 124 -6.41 13.56 -5.57
C PRO A 124 -7.40 12.98 -6.59
#